data_AF-P53217-F1
#
_entry.id   AF-P53217-F1
#
_cell.length_a   1.000
_cell.length_b   1.000
_cell.length_c   1.000
_cell.angle_alpha   90.00
_cell.angle_beta   90.00
_cell.angle_gamma   90.00
#
_symmetry.space_group_name_H-M   'P 1'
#
loop_
_entity.id
_entity.type
_entity.pdbx_description
1 polymer ?
#
loop_
_entity_poly.entity_id
_entity_poly.type
_entity_poly.pdbx_seq_one_letter_code
_entity_poly.pdbx_strand_id
1 'polypeptide(L)'
;MAKTIKVIRKKDPKKKNLSDPLAKQKLVWKIGHVLTLVFGLLFSITYFYHVLIFFKYRSWKWLFLRVNKNYSFIQSKRWYMKLLSWSPQVMYRLSLIGVFMSESVTMQQNWVGLNPTWNDLLSSENFHTLLIACLWFFGGGKSFYKILPYMILSYLHLTKMNYELNANKEEKIPLTPKDRKMLHLLAYSELLVILALTLDTILFKTGTSGFMLVIYVGIYWLRLNFSPYAQVAVLELLVKFEKYVPKKYRDKWQVIKNFIYMKMKEHEKRTEEVARYA
;
A
#
# COMPACT_ATOMS: atom_id res chain seq x y z
N MET A 1 52.38 -25.74 28.28
CA MET A 1 51.03 -25.19 28.00
C MET A 1 51.01 -23.71 28.38
N ALA A 2 51.21 -22.80 27.43
CA ALA A 2 51.19 -21.36 27.68
C ALA A 2 49.77 -20.81 27.42
N LYS A 3 49.11 -20.29 28.46
CA LYS A 3 47.81 -19.62 28.34
C LYS A 3 48.00 -18.29 27.59
N THR A 4 47.65 -18.24 26.31
CA THR A 4 47.58 -17.00 25.54
C THR A 4 46.51 -16.08 26.10
N ILE A 5 46.92 -14.91 26.57
CA ILE A 5 46.06 -13.82 27.03
C ILE A 5 45.22 -13.33 25.83
N LYS A 6 43.88 -13.43 25.92
CA LYS A 6 42.97 -12.77 24.98
C LYS A 6 43.08 -11.25 25.19
N VAL A 7 43.78 -10.57 24.29
CA VAL A 7 43.81 -9.11 24.23
C VAL A 7 42.38 -8.62 23.88
N ILE A 8 41.66 -8.13 24.89
CA ILE A 8 40.38 -7.45 24.70
C ILE A 8 40.70 -6.11 24.00
N ARG A 9 40.54 -6.05 22.67
CA ARG A 9 40.59 -4.77 21.94
C ARG A 9 39.49 -3.87 22.48
N LYS A 10 39.87 -2.77 23.13
CA LYS A 10 38.96 -1.67 23.49
C LYS A 10 38.24 -1.23 22.21
N LYS A 11 36.89 -1.26 22.22
CA LYS A 11 36.06 -0.72 21.13
C LYS A 11 36.47 0.72 20.88
N ASP A 12 36.83 1.01 19.64
CA ASP A 12 37.25 2.32 19.17
C ASP A 12 36.19 3.39 19.53
N PRO A 13 36.49 4.39 20.36
CA PRO A 13 35.50 5.38 20.81
C PRO A 13 34.91 6.18 19.63
N LYS A 14 35.62 6.27 18.50
CA LYS A 14 35.10 6.88 17.25
C LYS A 14 34.00 6.07 16.57
N LYS A 15 33.92 4.75 16.79
CA LYS A 15 32.81 3.90 16.28
C LYS A 15 31.54 3.98 17.14
N LYS A 16 31.62 4.56 18.35
CA LYS A 16 30.47 4.65 19.26
C LYS A 16 29.41 5.67 18.82
N ASN A 17 29.78 6.63 17.96
CA ASN A 17 28.89 7.69 17.45
C ASN A 17 28.39 7.46 16.00
N LEU A 18 28.90 6.44 15.31
CA LEU A 18 28.31 5.98 14.05
C LEU A 18 27.15 5.04 14.41
N SER A 19 25.97 5.63 14.62
CA SER A 19 24.72 4.88 14.76
C SER A 19 24.64 3.83 13.65
N ASP A 20 24.46 2.58 14.06
CA ASP A 20 24.36 1.41 13.18
C ASP A 20 23.41 1.74 12.01
N PRO A 21 23.89 1.69 10.75
CA PRO A 21 23.06 2.04 9.59
C PRO A 21 21.77 1.21 9.54
N LEU A 22 21.81 -0.03 10.03
CA LEU A 22 20.64 -0.87 10.14
C LEU A 22 19.65 -0.32 11.17
N ALA A 23 20.11 0.12 12.34
CA ALA A 23 19.25 0.74 13.34
C ALA A 23 18.57 2.02 12.83
N LYS A 24 19.28 2.83 12.04
CA LYS A 24 18.70 4.00 11.35
C LYS A 24 17.62 3.60 10.36
N GLN A 25 17.87 2.61 9.51
CA GLN A 25 16.88 2.11 8.55
C GLN A 25 15.62 1.59 9.27
N LYS A 26 15.77 0.76 10.30
CA LYS A 26 14.65 0.25 11.11
C LYS A 26 13.83 1.39 11.74
N LEU A 27 14.51 2.44 12.21
CA LEU A 27 13.84 3.63 12.75
C LEU A 27 13.06 4.39 11.67
N VAL A 28 13.66 4.64 10.50
CA VAL A 28 12.99 5.30 9.36
C VAL A 28 11.79 4.50 8.89
N TRP A 29 11.94 3.17 8.79
CA TRP A 29 10.86 2.26 8.42
C TRP A 29 9.68 2.34 9.39
N LYS A 30 9.96 2.31 10.71
CA LYS A 30 8.94 2.45 11.75
C LYS A 30 8.25 3.81 11.68
N ILE A 31 9.03 4.89 11.55
CA ILE A 31 8.50 6.25 11.40
C ILE A 31 7.60 6.32 10.16
N GLY A 32 8.01 5.73 9.04
CA GLY A 32 7.24 5.70 7.80
C GLY A 32 5.83 5.13 7.99
N HIS A 33 5.72 3.91 8.52
CA HIS A 33 4.42 3.28 8.77
C HIS A 33 3.58 4.04 9.81
N VAL A 34 4.20 4.59 10.87
CA VAL A 34 3.49 5.41 11.87
C VAL A 34 2.95 6.69 11.23
N LEU A 35 3.74 7.38 10.41
CA LEU A 35 3.33 8.56 9.67
C LEU A 35 2.14 8.24 8.75
N THR A 36 2.22 7.14 8.00
CA THR A 36 1.13 6.67 7.14
C THR A 36 -0.15 6.44 7.92
N LEU A 37 -0.09 5.75 9.06
CA LEU A 37 -1.27 5.51 9.89
C LEU A 37 -1.83 6.78 10.50
N VAL A 38 -1.01 7.57 11.19
CA VAL A 38 -1.47 8.74 11.94
C VAL A 38 -2.05 9.78 10.99
N PHE A 39 -1.30 10.14 9.94
CA PHE A 39 -1.77 11.13 8.98
C PHE A 39 -2.87 10.59 8.05
N GLY A 40 -2.85 9.29 7.74
CA GLY A 40 -3.94 8.62 7.03
C GLY A 40 -5.23 8.65 7.82
N LEU A 41 -5.21 8.36 9.13
CA LEU A 41 -6.37 8.43 10.02
C LEU A 41 -6.89 9.86 10.17
N LEU A 42 -6.01 10.84 10.42
CA LEU A 42 -6.40 12.25 10.51
C LEU A 42 -7.02 12.76 9.21
N PHE A 43 -6.44 12.40 8.06
CA PHE A 43 -7.05 12.65 6.76
C PHE A 43 -8.41 11.97 6.60
N SER A 44 -8.54 10.72 7.05
CA SER A 44 -9.79 9.96 6.95
C SER A 44 -10.91 10.60 7.76
N ILE A 45 -10.63 10.98 9.01
CA ILE A 45 -11.59 11.66 9.90
C ILE A 45 -12.06 12.96 9.25
N THR A 46 -11.11 13.79 8.79
CA THR A 46 -11.46 15.05 8.10
C THR A 46 -12.24 14.78 6.82
N TYR A 47 -11.83 13.81 5.99
CA TYR A 47 -12.53 13.41 4.76
C TYR A 47 -13.98 13.01 5.04
N PHE A 48 -14.22 12.11 5.98
CA PHE A 48 -15.58 11.65 6.31
C PHE A 48 -16.41 12.74 6.98
N TYR A 49 -15.82 13.58 7.82
CA TYR A 49 -16.52 14.75 8.37
C TYR A 49 -17.02 15.69 7.26
N HIS A 50 -16.19 15.96 6.25
CA HIS A 50 -16.61 16.75 5.08
C HIS A 50 -17.71 16.06 4.28
N VAL A 51 -17.61 14.74 4.10
CA VAL A 51 -18.63 13.94 3.40
C VAL A 51 -19.96 13.94 4.17
N LEU A 52 -19.94 13.76 5.49
CA LEU A 52 -21.14 13.78 6.35
C LEU A 52 -21.82 15.15 6.37
N ILE A 53 -21.06 16.23 6.47
CA ILE A 53 -21.61 17.58 6.35
C ILE A 53 -22.21 17.79 4.96
N PHE A 54 -21.51 17.36 3.91
CA PHE A 54 -22.04 17.46 2.56
C PHE A 54 -23.36 16.69 2.40
N PHE A 55 -23.49 15.51 3.01
CA PHE A 55 -24.76 14.76 3.06
C PHE A 55 -25.87 15.49 3.80
N LYS A 56 -25.56 16.24 4.86
CA LYS A 56 -26.55 17.06 5.55
C LYS A 56 -27.14 18.16 4.64
N TYR A 57 -26.38 18.61 3.63
CA TYR A 57 -26.76 19.72 2.76
C TYR A 57 -26.98 19.32 1.28
N ARG A 58 -26.83 18.05 0.89
CA ARG A 58 -26.96 17.58 -0.51
C ARG A 58 -27.34 16.09 -0.62
N SER A 59 -28.09 15.73 -1.67
CA SER A 59 -28.64 14.38 -1.89
C SER A 59 -27.58 13.29 -2.14
N TRP A 60 -27.96 12.03 -1.89
CA TRP A 60 -27.12 10.82 -1.90
C TRP A 60 -26.40 10.52 -3.22
N LYS A 61 -26.74 11.19 -4.32
CA LYS A 61 -26.13 11.00 -5.65
C LYS A 61 -24.62 11.25 -5.68
N TRP A 62 -24.06 11.82 -4.61
CA TRP A 62 -22.69 12.28 -4.53
C TRP A 62 -21.80 11.47 -3.57
N LEU A 63 -22.20 10.24 -3.22
CA LEU A 63 -21.49 9.34 -2.30
C LEU A 63 -20.01 9.07 -2.66
N PHE A 64 -19.62 9.38 -3.89
CA PHE A 64 -18.26 9.21 -4.42
C PHE A 64 -17.52 10.54 -4.61
N LEU A 65 -17.83 11.58 -3.83
CA LEU A 65 -17.17 12.88 -3.96
C LEU A 65 -15.89 13.01 -3.13
N ARG A 66 -14.87 13.53 -3.79
CA ARG A 66 -13.60 13.99 -3.22
C ARG A 66 -13.83 15.28 -2.43
N VAL A 67 -12.90 15.63 -1.54
CA VAL A 67 -12.89 16.94 -0.87
C VAL A 67 -12.94 18.03 -1.95
N ASN A 68 -13.99 18.87 -1.94
CA ASN A 68 -14.08 20.02 -2.84
C ASN A 68 -12.92 20.96 -2.54
N LYS A 69 -12.04 21.20 -3.53
CA LYS A 69 -10.85 22.06 -3.38
C LYS A 69 -11.21 23.51 -2.98
N ASN A 70 -12.44 23.94 -3.24
CA ASN A 70 -12.87 25.32 -3.07
C ASN A 70 -13.78 25.54 -1.85
N TYR A 71 -14.06 24.52 -1.06
CA TYR A 71 -14.96 24.65 0.10
C TYR A 71 -14.15 24.70 1.40
N SER A 72 -14.07 25.89 2.00
CA SER A 72 -13.58 26.07 3.38
C SER A 72 -14.78 26.17 4.31
N PHE A 73 -14.89 25.30 5.31
CA PHE A 73 -15.94 25.33 6.34
C PHE A 73 -16.07 26.70 7.03
N ILE A 74 -14.97 27.46 7.07
CA ILE A 74 -14.86 28.72 7.77
C ILE A 74 -14.28 29.75 6.80
N GLN A 75 -15.15 30.59 6.22
CA GLN A 75 -14.74 31.79 5.47
C GLN A 75 -14.31 32.91 6.45
N SER A 76 -13.35 32.61 7.33
CA SER A 76 -12.78 33.61 8.24
C SER A 76 -11.42 34.07 7.72
N LYS A 77 -11.16 35.38 7.79
CA LYS A 77 -9.91 36.03 7.35
C LYS A 77 -8.68 35.64 8.19
N ARG A 78 -8.84 34.85 9.25
CA ARG A 78 -7.75 34.51 10.17
C ARG A 78 -6.82 33.45 9.56
N TRP A 79 -5.52 33.74 9.54
CA TRP A 79 -4.48 32.91 8.89
C TRP A 79 -4.49 31.44 9.34
N TYR A 80 -4.76 31.15 10.62
CA TYR A 80 -4.78 29.79 11.15
C TYR A 80 -5.94 28.95 10.58
N MET A 81 -7.06 29.56 10.17
CA MET A 81 -8.17 28.83 9.52
C MET A 81 -7.82 28.47 8.07
N LYS A 82 -6.95 29.25 7.41
CA LYS A 82 -6.37 28.88 6.11
C LYS A 82 -5.42 27.69 6.24
N LEU A 83 -4.66 27.60 7.33
CA LEU A 83 -3.89 26.39 7.65
C LEU A 83 -4.82 25.19 7.89
N LEU A 84 -5.93 25.39 8.60
CA LEU A 84 -6.90 24.34 8.86
C LEU A 84 -7.55 23.82 7.56
N SER A 85 -7.86 24.68 6.59
CA SER A 85 -8.41 24.25 5.30
C SER A 85 -7.38 23.49 4.43
N TRP A 86 -6.10 23.76 4.63
CA TRP A 86 -5.01 23.01 3.99
C TRP A 86 -4.67 21.72 4.75
N SER A 87 -5.12 21.57 6.00
CA SER A 87 -4.75 20.43 6.84
C SER A 87 -5.05 19.07 6.21
N PRO A 88 -6.22 18.80 5.58
CA PRO A 88 -6.48 17.48 4.99
C PRO A 88 -5.53 17.20 3.82
N GLN A 89 -5.17 18.25 3.09
CA GLN A 89 -4.25 18.15 1.96
C GLN A 89 -2.84 17.82 2.39
N VAL A 90 -2.38 18.42 3.49
CA VAL A 90 -1.07 18.18 4.09
C VAL A 90 -1.04 16.79 4.72
N MET A 91 -2.05 16.41 5.49
CA MET A 91 -2.18 15.07 6.09
C MET A 91 -2.15 13.96 5.04
N TYR A 92 -2.90 14.12 3.93
CA TYR A 92 -2.86 13.17 2.81
C TYR A 92 -1.45 12.98 2.26
N ARG A 93 -0.71 14.07 2.05
CA ARG A 93 0.65 14.03 1.50
C ARG A 93 1.66 13.48 2.51
N LEU A 94 1.56 13.85 3.78
CA LEU A 94 2.40 13.30 4.85
C LEU A 94 2.18 11.80 5.01
N SER A 95 0.94 11.32 4.86
CA SER A 95 0.65 9.89 4.84
C SER A 95 1.39 9.16 3.71
N LEU A 96 1.42 9.73 2.50
CA LEU A 96 2.15 9.18 1.35
C LEU A 96 3.67 9.29 1.50
N ILE A 97 4.18 10.36 2.12
CA ILE A 97 5.60 10.47 2.49
C ILE A 97 5.98 9.34 3.44
N GLY A 98 5.11 9.00 4.39
CA GLY A 98 5.30 7.82 5.24
C GLY A 98 5.45 6.52 4.43
N VAL A 99 4.64 6.34 3.38
CA VAL A 99 4.72 5.17 2.48
C VAL A 99 6.06 5.16 1.74
N PHE A 100 6.49 6.30 1.19
CA PHE A 100 7.79 6.39 0.55
C PHE A 100 8.92 6.04 1.52
N MET A 101 8.86 6.51 2.77
CA MET A 101 9.88 6.21 3.78
C MET A 101 9.93 4.72 4.13
N SER A 102 8.79 4.09 4.43
CA SER A 102 8.77 2.67 4.79
C SER A 102 9.15 1.78 3.62
N GLU A 103 8.49 1.95 2.47
CA GLU A 103 8.68 1.07 1.31
C GLU A 103 10.05 1.25 0.66
N SER A 104 10.63 2.45 0.68
CA SER A 104 12.00 2.64 0.20
C SER A 104 13.02 1.94 1.08
N VAL A 105 12.80 1.91 2.42
CA VAL A 105 13.67 1.14 3.32
C VAL A 105 13.52 -0.35 3.06
N THR A 106 12.29 -0.86 2.97
CA THR A 106 12.05 -2.28 2.65
C THR A 106 12.67 -2.67 1.32
N MET A 107 12.51 -1.83 0.29
CA MET A 107 13.13 -2.01 -1.01
C MET A 107 14.66 -2.05 -0.92
N GLN A 108 15.25 -1.08 -0.23
CA GLN A 108 16.68 -1.01 -0.03
C GLN A 108 17.18 -2.28 0.68
N GLN A 109 16.47 -2.75 1.72
CA GLN A 109 16.80 -3.94 2.50
C GLN A 109 16.72 -5.24 1.69
N ASN A 110 15.69 -5.38 0.85
CA ASN A 110 15.49 -6.55 -0.01
C ASN A 110 16.61 -6.69 -1.06
N TRP A 111 17.15 -5.57 -1.54
CA TRP A 111 18.17 -5.55 -2.59
C TRP A 111 19.58 -5.21 -2.08
N VAL A 112 19.84 -5.21 -0.76
CA VAL A 112 21.20 -4.97 -0.25
C VAL A 112 22.16 -6.02 -0.79
N GLY A 113 23.18 -5.57 -1.51
CA GLY A 113 24.19 -6.44 -2.10
C GLY A 113 23.76 -7.12 -3.41
N LEU A 114 22.57 -6.80 -3.92
CA LEU A 114 22.05 -7.28 -5.20
C LEU A 114 21.96 -6.09 -6.18
N ASN A 115 22.11 -6.38 -7.46
CA ASN A 115 21.89 -5.41 -8.54
C ASN A 115 20.59 -5.80 -9.27
N PRO A 116 19.41 -5.41 -8.74
CA PRO A 116 18.14 -5.79 -9.35
C PRO A 116 18.04 -5.24 -10.77
N THR A 117 17.56 -6.08 -11.69
CA THR A 117 17.14 -5.64 -13.01
C THR A 117 15.79 -4.93 -12.93
N TRP A 118 15.39 -4.23 -13.99
CA TRP A 118 14.07 -3.61 -14.07
C TRP A 118 12.92 -4.62 -13.91
N ASN A 119 13.10 -5.85 -14.39
CA ASN A 119 12.10 -6.91 -14.25
C ASN A 119 11.97 -7.36 -12.79
N ASP A 120 13.09 -7.41 -12.06
CA ASP A 120 13.10 -7.76 -10.64
C ASP A 120 12.32 -6.72 -9.83
N LEU A 121 12.54 -5.42 -10.10
CA LEU A 121 11.77 -4.35 -9.50
C LEU A 121 10.28 -4.43 -9.86
N LEU A 122 9.95 -4.63 -11.14
CA LEU A 122 8.56 -4.78 -11.61
C LEU A 122 7.87 -6.05 -11.12
N SER A 123 8.59 -7.01 -10.54
CA SER A 123 8.01 -8.18 -9.89
C SER A 123 7.76 -7.97 -8.38
N SER A 124 8.34 -6.93 -7.79
CA SER A 124 8.29 -6.66 -6.36
C SER A 124 7.02 -5.92 -5.94
N GLU A 125 6.31 -6.45 -4.95
CA GLU A 125 5.11 -5.81 -4.38
C GLU A 125 5.39 -4.43 -3.79
N ASN A 126 6.54 -4.25 -3.13
CA ASN A 126 6.94 -2.97 -2.55
C ASN A 126 7.14 -1.92 -3.65
N PHE A 127 7.60 -2.34 -4.84
CA PHE A 127 7.81 -1.44 -5.97
C PHE A 127 6.47 -1.03 -6.57
N HIS A 128 5.52 -1.96 -6.70
CA HIS A 128 4.15 -1.63 -7.10
C HIS A 128 3.52 -0.62 -6.13
N THR A 129 3.72 -0.83 -4.83
CA THR A 129 3.24 0.07 -3.76
C THR A 129 3.82 1.48 -3.91
N LEU A 130 5.14 1.60 -4.17
CA LEU A 130 5.81 2.86 -4.45
C LEU A 130 5.28 3.54 -5.73
N LEU A 131 5.09 2.78 -6.82
CA LEU A 131 4.55 3.31 -8.08
C LEU A 131 3.14 3.88 -7.91
N ILE A 132 2.28 3.15 -7.18
CA ILE A 132 0.92 3.61 -6.88
C ILE A 132 0.98 4.84 -5.94
N ALA A 133 1.90 4.88 -4.97
CA ALA A 133 2.07 6.04 -4.10
C ALA A 133 2.51 7.28 -4.90
N CYS A 134 3.43 7.12 -5.86
CA CYS A 134 3.80 8.16 -6.82
C CYS A 134 2.60 8.67 -7.62
N LEU A 135 1.77 7.76 -8.14
CA LEU A 135 0.55 8.11 -8.88
C LEU A 135 -0.38 9.00 -8.05
N TRP A 136 -0.57 8.68 -6.76
CA TRP A 136 -1.41 9.44 -5.85
C TRP A 136 -0.77 10.70 -5.29
N PHE A 137 0.55 10.75 -5.23
CA PHE A 137 1.27 11.93 -4.76
C PHE A 137 1.19 13.06 -5.79
N PHE A 138 1.45 12.74 -7.06
CA PHE A 138 1.50 13.72 -8.13
C PHE A 138 0.14 13.96 -8.80
N GLY A 139 -0.77 12.99 -8.77
CA GLY A 139 -2.00 13.09 -9.56
C GLY A 139 -3.28 12.60 -8.91
N GLY A 140 -4.36 12.84 -9.66
CA GLY A 140 -5.73 12.59 -9.23
C GLY A 140 -6.18 13.50 -8.08
N GLY A 141 -7.45 13.36 -7.70
CA GLY A 141 -7.95 13.99 -6.47
C GLY A 141 -7.70 13.10 -5.25
N LYS A 142 -7.70 13.74 -4.09
CA LYS A 142 -7.44 13.14 -2.79
C LYS A 142 -8.71 12.45 -2.29
N SER A 143 -8.60 11.18 -1.90
CA SER A 143 -9.72 10.39 -1.42
C SER A 143 -9.25 9.35 -0.43
N PHE A 144 -10.09 9.08 0.58
CA PHE A 144 -9.85 8.06 1.59
C PHE A 144 -9.48 6.70 0.96
N TYR A 145 -10.23 6.28 -0.05
CA TYR A 145 -10.05 4.99 -0.72
C TYR A 145 -8.64 4.77 -1.28
N LYS A 146 -7.92 5.85 -1.66
CA LYS A 146 -6.55 5.74 -2.20
C LYS A 146 -5.49 5.55 -1.12
N ILE A 147 -5.76 6.00 0.10
CA ILE A 147 -4.85 5.85 1.25
C ILE A 147 -5.16 4.59 2.05
N LEU A 148 -6.42 4.15 2.06
CA LEU A 148 -6.87 2.99 2.83
C LEU A 148 -6.00 1.73 2.64
N PRO A 149 -5.59 1.32 1.42
CA PRO A 149 -4.68 0.19 1.24
C PRO A 149 -3.39 0.34 2.06
N TYR A 150 -2.73 1.51 2.00
CA TYR A 150 -1.49 1.75 2.74
C TYR A 150 -1.69 1.80 4.25
N MET A 151 -2.86 2.24 4.72
CA MET A 151 -3.19 2.21 6.14
C MET A 151 -3.30 0.77 6.63
N ILE A 152 -3.99 -0.10 5.89
CA ILE A 152 -4.12 -1.52 6.25
C ILE A 152 -2.74 -2.19 6.24
N LEU A 153 -1.94 -1.93 5.19
CA LEU A 153 -0.59 -2.46 5.05
C LEU A 153 0.33 -1.99 6.18
N SER A 154 0.33 -0.70 6.49
CA SER A 154 1.13 -0.14 7.60
C SER A 154 0.68 -0.64 8.96
N TYR A 155 -0.61 -0.90 9.16
CA TYR A 155 -1.13 -1.53 10.36
C TYR A 155 -0.58 -2.95 10.51
N LEU A 156 -0.61 -3.76 9.45
CA LEU A 156 -0.06 -5.11 9.47
C LEU A 156 1.42 -5.11 9.84
N HIS A 157 2.24 -4.32 9.15
CA HIS A 157 3.67 -4.17 9.43
C HIS A 157 3.95 -3.74 10.87
N LEU A 158 3.23 -2.74 11.40
CA LEU A 158 3.43 -2.29 12.78
C LEU A 158 3.01 -3.34 13.81
N THR A 159 1.95 -4.11 13.56
CA THR A 159 1.54 -5.20 14.46
C THR A 159 2.52 -6.38 14.47
N LYS A 160 3.27 -6.58 13.38
CA LYS A 160 4.26 -7.64 13.22
C LYS A 160 5.70 -7.14 13.29
N MET A 161 5.90 -5.87 13.67
CA MET A 161 7.19 -5.20 13.66
C MET A 161 8.29 -5.97 14.39
N ASN A 162 7.98 -6.64 15.52
CA ASN A 162 9.00 -7.41 16.23
C ASN A 162 9.52 -8.60 15.42
N TYR A 163 8.66 -9.25 14.64
CA TYR A 163 9.07 -10.28 13.70
C TYR A 163 9.79 -9.65 12.52
N GLU A 164 9.26 -8.60 11.90
CA GLU A 164 9.88 -8.01 10.71
C GLU A 164 11.25 -7.38 10.96
N LEU A 165 11.46 -6.82 12.15
CA LEU A 165 12.73 -6.18 12.50
C LEU A 165 13.75 -7.15 13.09
N ASN A 166 13.33 -8.27 13.68
CA ASN A 166 14.25 -9.18 14.39
C ASN A 166 14.28 -10.61 13.84
N ALA A 167 13.38 -10.97 12.93
CA ALA A 167 13.42 -12.27 12.28
C ALA A 167 14.75 -12.42 11.57
N ASN A 168 15.43 -13.53 11.86
CA ASN A 168 16.42 -14.05 10.93
C ASN A 168 15.68 -14.27 9.61
N LYS A 169 16.31 -13.97 8.46
CA LYS A 169 15.66 -13.96 7.13
C LYS A 169 14.87 -15.24 6.78
N GLU A 170 15.11 -16.32 7.50
CA GLU A 170 14.50 -17.64 7.33
C GLU A 170 13.20 -17.85 8.13
N GLU A 171 12.90 -17.02 9.13
CA GLU A 171 11.72 -17.22 9.97
C GLU A 171 10.46 -16.67 9.28
N LYS A 172 9.55 -17.59 8.90
CA LYS A 172 8.25 -17.21 8.33
C LYS A 172 7.43 -16.44 9.36
N ILE A 173 6.98 -15.24 9.00
CA ILE A 173 6.13 -14.42 9.87
C ILE A 173 4.82 -15.20 10.14
N PRO A 174 4.46 -15.46 11.41
CA PRO A 174 3.26 -16.20 11.74
C PRO A 174 2.01 -15.39 11.35
N LEU A 175 1.25 -15.90 10.39
CA LEU A 175 -0.01 -15.32 9.93
C LEU A 175 -1.18 -15.86 10.75
N THR A 176 -1.78 -14.99 11.56
CA THR A 176 -3.01 -15.31 12.29
C THR A 176 -4.24 -15.23 11.37
N PRO A 177 -5.39 -15.83 11.75
CA PRO A 177 -6.64 -15.66 11.01
C PRO A 177 -7.07 -14.19 10.85
N LYS A 178 -6.72 -13.33 11.82
CA LYS A 178 -6.96 -11.89 11.75
C LYS A 178 -6.11 -11.24 10.66
N ASP A 179 -4.84 -11.63 10.54
CA ASP A 179 -3.92 -11.10 9.51
C ASP A 179 -4.41 -11.46 8.10
N ARG A 180 -4.89 -12.70 7.90
CA ARG A 180 -5.51 -13.12 6.63
C ARG A 180 -6.72 -12.25 6.29
N LYS A 181 -7.63 -12.01 7.24
CA LYS A 181 -8.78 -11.13 7.03
C LYS A 181 -8.36 -9.70 6.64
N MET A 182 -7.30 -9.17 7.25
CA MET A 182 -6.76 -7.86 6.89
C MET A 182 -6.14 -7.85 5.48
N LEU A 183 -5.45 -8.90 5.07
CA LEU A 183 -4.94 -9.04 3.69
C LEU A 183 -6.06 -9.10 2.65
N HIS A 184 -7.15 -9.81 2.94
CA HIS A 184 -8.35 -9.77 2.09
C HIS A 184 -8.94 -8.35 2.04
N LEU A 185 -9.04 -7.66 3.19
CA LEU A 185 -9.54 -6.28 3.23
C LEU A 185 -8.65 -5.33 2.42
N LEU A 186 -7.32 -5.50 2.47
CA LEU A 186 -6.36 -4.79 1.65
C LEU A 186 -6.69 -5.00 0.16
N ALA A 187 -6.81 -6.24 -0.29
CA ALA A 187 -7.12 -6.56 -1.68
C ALA A 187 -8.47 -5.97 -2.14
N TYR A 188 -9.52 -6.10 -1.31
CA TYR A 188 -10.83 -5.50 -1.61
C TYR A 188 -10.77 -3.97 -1.66
N SER A 189 -9.97 -3.33 -0.80
CA SER A 189 -9.79 -1.88 -0.81
C SER A 189 -9.13 -1.39 -2.10
N GLU A 190 -8.23 -2.17 -2.68
CA GLU A 190 -7.59 -1.87 -3.97
C GLU A 190 -8.54 -2.04 -5.14
N LEU A 191 -9.36 -3.10 -5.13
CA LEU A 191 -10.43 -3.26 -6.11
C LEU A 191 -11.46 -2.12 -6.04
N LEU A 192 -11.76 -1.63 -4.84
CA LEU A 192 -12.61 -0.47 -4.63
C LEU A 192 -12.00 0.80 -5.24
N VAL A 193 -10.67 0.95 -5.22
CA VAL A 193 -9.98 2.05 -5.93
C VAL A 193 -10.21 1.96 -7.44
N ILE A 194 -10.13 0.77 -8.04
CA ILE A 194 -10.47 0.58 -9.48
C ILE A 194 -11.89 1.06 -9.73
N LEU A 195 -12.86 0.57 -8.95
CA LEU A 195 -14.27 0.93 -9.10
C LEU A 195 -14.49 2.45 -8.98
N ALA A 196 -13.89 3.08 -7.98
CA ALA A 196 -13.98 4.52 -7.77
C ALA A 196 -13.39 5.32 -8.94
N LEU A 197 -12.24 4.89 -9.48
CA LEU A 197 -11.63 5.52 -10.65
C LEU A 197 -12.48 5.33 -11.91
N THR A 198 -13.04 4.13 -12.13
CA THR A 198 -13.94 3.87 -13.25
C THR A 198 -15.16 4.78 -13.20
N LEU A 199 -15.80 4.94 -12.05
CA LEU A 199 -16.91 5.87 -11.87
C LEU A 199 -16.49 7.31 -12.11
N ASP A 200 -15.33 7.73 -11.60
CA ASP A 200 -14.80 9.08 -11.81
C ASP A 200 -14.46 9.37 -13.28
N THR A 201 -14.01 8.35 -14.03
CA THR A 201 -13.74 8.42 -15.47
C THR A 201 -15.03 8.51 -16.28
N ILE A 202 -16.01 7.64 -16.02
CA ILE A 202 -17.32 7.64 -16.72
C ILE A 202 -18.06 8.97 -16.48
N LEU A 203 -17.98 9.51 -15.26
CA LEU A 203 -18.62 10.78 -14.89
C LEU A 203 -17.78 12.01 -15.29
N PHE A 204 -16.65 11.84 -15.98
CA PHE A 204 -15.73 12.90 -16.38
C PHE A 204 -15.37 13.89 -15.25
N LYS A 205 -15.38 13.43 -13.99
CA LYS A 205 -15.26 14.31 -12.82
C LYS A 205 -13.95 15.09 -12.78
N THR A 206 -12.88 14.50 -13.33
CA THR A 206 -11.60 15.18 -13.49
C THR A 206 -10.95 14.81 -14.81
N GLY A 207 -10.35 15.79 -15.48
CA GLY A 207 -9.64 15.56 -16.75
C GLY A 207 -8.51 14.52 -16.69
N THR A 208 -7.98 14.20 -15.50
CA THR A 208 -6.93 13.19 -15.31
C THR A 208 -7.43 11.80 -14.91
N SER A 209 -8.74 11.62 -14.68
CA SER A 209 -9.30 10.37 -14.16
C SER A 209 -9.03 9.16 -15.06
N GLY A 210 -9.26 9.29 -16.37
CA GLY A 210 -8.99 8.23 -17.35
C GLY A 210 -7.52 7.80 -17.38
N PHE A 211 -6.59 8.75 -17.43
CA PHE A 211 -5.15 8.45 -17.38
C PHE A 211 -4.75 7.72 -16.09
N MET A 212 -5.27 8.19 -14.95
CA MET A 212 -5.01 7.58 -13.65
C MET A 212 -5.55 6.14 -13.58
N LEU A 213 -6.74 5.89 -14.15
CA LEU A 213 -7.32 4.56 -14.21
C LEU A 213 -6.45 3.61 -15.04
N VAL A 214 -6.02 4.03 -16.23
CA VAL A 214 -5.18 3.19 -17.12
C VAL A 214 -3.86 2.84 -16.45
N ILE A 215 -3.16 3.82 -15.86
CA ILE A 215 -1.89 3.57 -15.15
C ILE A 215 -2.11 2.64 -13.96
N TYR A 216 -3.15 2.89 -13.16
CA TYR A 216 -3.45 2.07 -11.99
C TYR A 216 -3.78 0.62 -12.37
N VAL A 217 -4.59 0.41 -13.41
CA VAL A 217 -4.92 -0.93 -13.93
C VAL A 217 -3.67 -1.64 -14.46
N GLY A 218 -2.76 -0.92 -15.14
CA GLY A 218 -1.47 -1.47 -15.57
C GLY A 218 -0.61 -1.95 -14.40
N ILE A 219 -0.50 -1.17 -13.32
CA ILE A 219 0.24 -1.59 -12.12
C ILE A 219 -0.50 -2.73 -11.39
N TYR A 220 -1.84 -2.68 -11.31
CA TYR A 220 -2.64 -3.73 -10.69
C TYR A 220 -2.54 -5.05 -11.46
N TRP A 221 -2.41 -5.00 -12.79
CA TRP A 221 -2.13 -6.17 -13.60
C TRP A 221 -0.80 -6.84 -13.21
N LEU A 222 0.25 -6.05 -12.96
CA LEU A 222 1.51 -6.60 -12.41
C LEU A 222 1.27 -7.27 -11.06
N ARG A 223 0.48 -6.64 -10.18
CA ARG A 223 0.12 -7.24 -8.88
C ARG A 223 -0.62 -8.57 -9.03
N LEU A 224 -1.51 -8.72 -10.01
CA LEU A 224 -2.15 -10.01 -10.28
C LEU A 224 -1.17 -11.11 -10.73
N ASN A 225 -0.02 -10.75 -11.31
CA ASN A 225 0.99 -11.73 -11.69
C ASN A 225 1.89 -12.17 -10.50
N PHE A 226 2.09 -11.29 -9.52
CA PHE A 226 3.10 -11.49 -8.48
C PHE A 226 2.58 -11.53 -7.04
N SER A 227 1.35 -11.07 -6.78
CA SER A 227 0.83 -10.93 -5.42
C SER A 227 -0.26 -11.96 -5.07
N PRO A 228 -0.04 -12.86 -4.09
CA PRO A 228 -0.95 -13.97 -3.81
C PRO A 228 -2.29 -13.51 -3.23
N TYR A 229 -2.33 -12.51 -2.34
CA TYR A 229 -3.60 -12.05 -1.77
C TYR A 229 -4.46 -11.30 -2.82
N ALA A 230 -3.83 -10.59 -3.75
CA ALA A 230 -4.54 -9.93 -4.85
C ALA A 230 -5.17 -10.96 -5.80
N GLN A 231 -4.42 -12.02 -6.14
CA GLN A 231 -4.91 -13.14 -6.95
C GLN A 231 -6.11 -13.84 -6.29
N VAL A 232 -5.99 -14.16 -4.99
CA VAL A 232 -7.06 -14.81 -4.23
C VAL A 232 -8.31 -13.93 -4.20
N ALA A 233 -8.18 -12.63 -3.91
CA ALA A 233 -9.33 -11.74 -3.84
C ALA A 233 -10.03 -11.55 -5.20
N VAL A 234 -9.28 -11.46 -6.30
CA VAL A 234 -9.86 -11.42 -7.64
C VAL A 234 -10.55 -12.74 -7.99
N LEU A 235 -9.94 -13.88 -7.66
CA LEU A 235 -10.56 -15.18 -7.90
C LEU A 235 -11.85 -15.34 -7.09
N GLU A 236 -11.86 -14.98 -5.80
CA GLU A 236 -13.06 -14.97 -4.95
C GLU A 236 -14.16 -14.10 -5.56
N LEU A 237 -13.81 -12.91 -6.06
CA LEU A 237 -14.74 -12.01 -6.73
C LEU A 237 -15.32 -12.69 -7.99
N LEU A 238 -14.47 -13.27 -8.84
CA LEU A 238 -14.89 -13.96 -10.07
C LEU A 238 -15.80 -15.15 -9.77
N VAL A 239 -15.52 -15.94 -8.72
CA VAL A 239 -16.39 -17.05 -8.30
C VAL A 239 -17.72 -16.52 -7.77
N LYS A 240 -17.70 -15.45 -6.97
CA LYS A 240 -18.93 -14.85 -6.43
C LYS A 240 -19.84 -14.28 -7.52
N PHE A 241 -19.27 -13.72 -8.58
CA PHE A 241 -20.02 -13.18 -9.71
C PHE A 241 -20.40 -14.21 -10.78
N GLU A 242 -19.82 -15.41 -10.77
CA GLU A 242 -20.11 -16.47 -11.75
C GLU A 242 -21.60 -16.80 -11.86
N LYS A 243 -22.32 -16.77 -10.74
CA LYS A 243 -23.78 -17.02 -10.72
C LYS A 243 -24.59 -16.00 -11.53
N TYR A 244 -24.04 -14.82 -11.79
CA TYR A 244 -24.68 -13.75 -12.58
C TYR A 244 -24.21 -13.72 -14.04
N VAL A 245 -23.29 -14.61 -14.45
CA VAL A 245 -22.75 -14.62 -15.82
C VAL A 245 -23.71 -15.35 -16.77
N PRO A 246 -24.18 -14.70 -17.85
CA PRO A 246 -25.00 -15.35 -18.86
C PRO A 246 -24.30 -16.56 -19.47
N LYS A 247 -25.05 -17.62 -19.81
CA LYS A 247 -24.50 -18.87 -20.37
C LYS A 247 -23.55 -18.62 -21.56
N LYS A 248 -23.89 -17.65 -22.43
CA LYS A 248 -23.08 -17.23 -23.60
C LYS A 248 -21.64 -16.80 -23.27
N TYR A 249 -21.40 -16.29 -22.06
CA TYR A 249 -20.08 -15.75 -21.66
C TYR A 249 -19.34 -16.65 -20.67
N ARG A 250 -19.88 -17.84 -20.34
CA ARG A 250 -19.26 -18.75 -19.36
C ARG A 250 -17.89 -19.22 -19.81
N ASP A 251 -17.69 -19.55 -21.08
CA ASP A 251 -16.38 -20.01 -21.55
C ASP A 251 -15.31 -18.92 -21.39
N LYS A 252 -15.64 -17.68 -21.75
CA LYS A 252 -14.75 -16.52 -21.54
C LYS A 252 -14.49 -16.27 -20.05
N TRP A 253 -15.51 -16.43 -19.21
CA TRP A 253 -15.37 -16.31 -17.76
C TRP A 253 -14.42 -17.37 -17.18
N GLN A 254 -14.51 -18.62 -17.66
CA GLN A 254 -13.62 -19.70 -17.26
C GLN A 254 -12.19 -19.44 -17.73
N VAL A 255 -11.97 -18.89 -18.94
CA VAL A 255 -10.63 -18.50 -19.39
C VAL A 255 -9.99 -17.48 -18.42
N ILE A 256 -10.74 -16.48 -17.97
CA ILE A 256 -10.24 -15.48 -17.01
C ILE A 256 -9.92 -16.14 -15.66
N LYS A 257 -10.81 -16.98 -15.13
CA LYS A 257 -10.56 -17.71 -13.87
C LYS A 257 -9.35 -18.62 -13.96
N ASN A 258 -9.23 -19.37 -15.06
CA ASN A 258 -8.11 -20.26 -15.32
C ASN A 258 -6.80 -19.49 -15.42
N PHE A 259 -6.79 -18.31 -16.05
CA PHE A 259 -5.62 -17.45 -16.07
C PHE A 259 -5.15 -17.08 -14.66
N ILE A 260 -6.06 -16.61 -13.79
CA ILE A 260 -5.73 -16.26 -12.40
C ILE A 260 -5.25 -17.49 -11.62
N TYR A 261 -5.95 -18.62 -11.76
CA TYR A 261 -5.57 -19.87 -11.12
C TYR A 261 -4.18 -20.36 -11.54
N MET A 262 -3.85 -20.28 -12.83
CA MET A 262 -2.52 -20.62 -13.34
C MET A 262 -1.45 -19.70 -12.76
N LYS A 263 -1.71 -18.39 -12.62
CA LYS A 263 -0.78 -17.45 -11.97
C LYS A 263 -0.56 -17.73 -10.49
N MET A 264 -1.60 -18.17 -9.77
CA MET A 264 -1.45 -18.63 -8.39
C MET A 264 -0.55 -19.88 -8.31
N LYS A 265 -0.78 -20.87 -9.19
CA LYS A 265 0.03 -22.08 -9.24
C LYS A 265 1.49 -21.81 -9.63
N GLU A 266 1.73 -20.90 -10.57
CA GLU A 266 3.07 -20.45 -10.92
C GLU A 266 3.77 -19.78 -9.73
N HIS A 267 3.05 -18.95 -8.96
CA HIS A 267 3.60 -18.30 -7.77
C HIS A 267 3.96 -19.33 -6.68
N GLU A 268 3.08 -20.29 -6.41
CA GLU A 268 3.33 -21.37 -5.45
C GLU A 268 4.59 -22.16 -5.83
N LYS A 269 4.69 -22.59 -7.10
CA LYS A 269 5.87 -23.29 -7.63
C LYS A 269 7.16 -22.47 -7.47
N ARG A 270 7.14 -21.17 -7.77
CA ARG A 270 8.30 -20.28 -7.56
C ARG A 270 8.71 -20.22 -6.09
N THR A 271 7.74 -20.14 -5.19
CA THR A 271 7.99 -20.08 -3.74
C THR A 271 8.63 -21.37 -3.24
N GLU A 272 8.16 -22.53 -3.73
CA GLU A 272 8.74 -23.84 -3.42
C GLU A 272 10.15 -24.02 -3.99
N GLU A 273 10.41 -23.52 -5.21
CA GLU A 273 11.75 -23.51 -5.81
C GLU A 273 12.73 -22.68 -4.99
N VAL A 274 12.36 -21.46 -4.61
CA VAL A 274 13.21 -20.60 -3.77
C VAL A 274 13.49 -21.26 -2.41
N ALA A 275 12.47 -21.87 -1.78
CA ALA A 275 12.64 -22.58 -0.52
C ALA A 275 13.51 -23.85 -0.61
N ARG A 276 13.73 -24.41 -1.81
CA ARG A 276 14.64 -25.54 -2.02
C ARG A 276 16.10 -25.13 -2.17
N TYR A 277 16.36 -23.89 -2.57
CA TYR A 277 17.71 -23.36 -2.80
C TYR A 277 18.21 -22.41 -1.69
N ALA A 278 17.32 -22.00 -0.77
CA ALA A 278 17.65 -21.26 0.45
C ALA A 278 17.95 -22.23 1.60
#